data_AF-A8WI54-F1
#
_entry.id   AF-A8WI54-F1
#
_cell.length_a   1.000
_cell.length_b   1.000
_cell.length_c   1.000
_cell.angle_alpha   90.00
_cell.angle_beta   90.00
_cell.angle_gamma   90.00
#
_symmetry.space_group_name_H-M   'P 1'
#
loop_
_entity.id
_entity.type
_entity.pdbx_description
1 polymer ?
#
loop_
_entity_poly.entity_id
_entity_poly.type
_entity_poly.pdbx_seq_one_letter_code
_entity_poly.pdbx_strand_id
1 'polypeptide(L)'
;MKKRHNPDVLNCLANLSSDEVFTTPSLANEILDSLPKEIFEDKTSTFIDPCLKSGIFLREIAKRLDKQLVNTLPEKTKRIENIFKNQVFGIATTELTSLMGRRTLYCSKKADSKYSLFDASVNESGNIFYSRSNHLWVNSRCKYCGAPQDAYNRNDELETYAYPFIHKDNPNLFFDMKFDVVIGNPPYQISDSGFGKSAKPIYNRFIEQAKKLNPRHLLMIIPSRWYAGGKGLDEFRNEMLNDKRIKKIVDYPEAKDCFPGVDIAGGVCYFHWQRDYEGLTEVINNWRDEKQISYRKLNEFDTFIRFGIASNIIKKIRTKNELTLDSVVSSRAAFGLTTTVKAKETGDLNLITSKGEGKISSGEVLNNKELIPKWKVLTSNISYDHAGQPNKNGERKVLAKLFLAPPNTVCTETYLVIDTFDNQEMAENLEAFLKLKFTRFLIAQMTVSQHITKGRFAFVPKLNWNKKYSDNELYSKYELDSEEINFIEKTIMKME
;
A
#
# COMPACT_ATOMS: atom_id res chain seq x y z
N MET A 1 8.77 19.48 40.75
CA MET A 1 7.72 18.49 41.09
C MET A 1 7.96 17.23 40.26
N LYS A 2 8.23 16.08 40.89
CA LYS A 2 8.32 14.78 40.20
C LYS A 2 6.99 14.52 39.48
N LYS A 3 7.03 14.29 38.16
CA LYS A 3 5.84 13.92 37.38
C LYS A 3 5.27 12.62 37.98
N ARG A 4 4.02 12.67 38.45
CA ARG A 4 3.27 11.50 38.91
C ARG A 4 3.19 10.48 37.75
N HIS A 5 3.61 9.26 38.05
CA HIS A 5 3.42 8.07 37.20
C HIS A 5 1.93 7.93 36.84
N ASN A 6 1.61 7.76 35.55
CA ASN A 6 0.23 7.59 35.06
C ASN A 6 0.04 6.18 34.46
N PRO A 7 -0.39 5.18 35.25
CA PRO A 7 -0.47 3.77 34.86
C PRO A 7 -1.80 3.40 34.18
N ASP A 8 -2.36 4.27 33.34
CA ASP A 8 -3.65 4.00 32.71
C ASP A 8 -3.48 2.98 31.57
N VAL A 9 -4.03 1.78 31.78
CA VAL A 9 -4.03 0.66 30.81
C VAL A 9 -4.70 1.05 29.49
N LEU A 10 -5.67 1.97 29.52
CA LEU A 10 -6.36 2.46 28.32
C LEU A 10 -5.43 3.34 27.47
N ASN A 11 -4.52 4.09 28.08
CA ASN A 11 -3.49 4.84 27.34
C ASN A 11 -2.43 3.89 26.73
N CYS A 12 -2.14 2.76 27.37
CA CYS A 12 -1.30 1.72 26.78
C CYS A 12 -2.01 1.05 25.58
N LEU A 13 -3.30 0.73 25.72
CA LEU A 13 -4.13 0.15 24.65
C LEU A 13 -4.38 1.12 23.48
N ALA A 14 -4.54 2.41 23.76
CA ALA A 14 -4.67 3.45 22.73
C ALA A 14 -3.42 3.55 21.84
N ASN A 15 -2.22 3.34 22.40
CA ASN A 15 -0.95 3.30 21.67
C ASN A 15 -0.72 1.98 20.91
N LEU A 16 -1.42 0.90 21.26
CA LEU A 16 -1.40 -0.37 20.52
C LEU A 16 -2.27 -0.28 19.24
N SER A 17 -3.32 0.55 19.28
CA SER A 17 -4.38 0.57 18.25
C SER A 17 -3.94 0.91 16.81
N SER A 18 -2.84 1.65 16.60
CA SER A 18 -2.39 2.02 15.25
C SER A 18 -1.48 0.99 14.58
N ASP A 19 -0.78 0.16 15.36
CA ASP A 19 0.23 -0.78 14.86
C ASP A 19 -0.20 -2.26 15.01
N GLU A 20 -1.21 -2.53 15.85
CA GLU A 20 -1.72 -3.87 16.17
C GLU A 20 -3.04 -4.18 15.47
N VAL A 21 -3.02 -4.23 14.14
CA VAL A 21 -4.10 -4.83 13.36
C VAL A 21 -4.06 -6.34 13.55
N PHE A 22 -5.08 -6.91 14.21
CA PHE A 22 -5.18 -8.35 14.49
C PHE A 22 -5.87 -9.09 13.34
N THR A 23 -5.24 -10.18 12.89
CA THR A 23 -5.81 -11.08 11.88
C THR A 23 -6.90 -11.96 12.47
N THR A 24 -8.03 -12.07 11.76
CA THR A 24 -9.15 -12.93 12.16
C THR A 24 -8.84 -14.40 11.86
N PRO A 25 -9.48 -15.37 12.56
CA PRO A 25 -9.31 -16.79 12.25
C PRO A 25 -9.73 -17.16 10.82
N SER A 26 -10.75 -16.50 10.28
CA SER A 26 -11.24 -16.74 8.91
C SER A 26 -10.17 -16.36 7.89
N LEU A 27 -9.65 -15.13 7.98
CA LEU A 27 -8.60 -14.63 7.09
C LEU A 27 -7.30 -15.45 7.24
N ALA A 28 -6.94 -15.84 8.47
CA ALA A 28 -5.77 -16.69 8.69
C ALA A 28 -5.90 -18.05 7.98
N ASN A 29 -7.08 -18.68 8.06
CA ASN A 29 -7.33 -19.94 7.36
C ASN A 29 -7.36 -19.78 5.85
N GLU A 30 -7.95 -18.70 5.32
CA GLU A 30 -7.94 -18.39 3.89
C GLU A 30 -6.51 -18.31 3.33
N ILE A 31 -5.62 -17.62 4.05
CA ILE A 31 -4.20 -17.50 3.66
C ILE A 31 -3.51 -18.87 3.72
N LEU A 32 -3.75 -19.64 4.78
CA LEU A 32 -3.16 -20.98 4.93
C LEU A 32 -3.65 -21.97 3.87
N ASP A 33 -4.83 -21.76 3.29
CA ASP A 33 -5.36 -22.60 2.20
C ASP A 33 -4.62 -22.40 0.87
N SER A 34 -3.78 -21.37 0.75
CA SER A 34 -2.89 -21.20 -0.42
C SER A 34 -1.63 -22.06 -0.36
N LEU A 35 -1.33 -22.68 0.80
CA LEU A 35 -0.22 -23.60 0.96
C LEU A 35 -0.54 -25.00 0.42
N PRO A 36 0.45 -25.73 -0.12
CA PRO A 36 0.28 -27.15 -0.49
C PRO A 36 -0.10 -27.98 0.74
N LYS A 37 -1.02 -28.94 0.61
CA LYS A 37 -1.54 -29.73 1.75
C LYS A 37 -0.44 -30.57 2.40
N GLU A 38 0.47 -31.06 1.58
CA GLU A 38 1.58 -31.95 1.94
C GLU A 38 2.47 -31.33 3.03
N ILE A 39 2.55 -29.99 3.09
CA ILE A 39 3.35 -29.31 4.12
C ILE A 39 2.83 -29.55 5.54
N PHE A 40 1.53 -29.83 5.69
CA PHE A 40 0.92 -30.13 6.99
C PHE A 40 0.97 -31.62 7.34
N GLU A 41 1.30 -32.48 6.37
CA GLU A 41 1.43 -33.94 6.56
C GLU A 41 2.86 -34.34 6.94
N ASP A 42 3.82 -33.43 6.77
CA ASP A 42 5.22 -33.63 7.12
C ASP A 42 5.51 -33.15 8.57
N LYS A 43 5.96 -34.10 9.41
CA LYS A 43 6.33 -33.86 10.81
C LYS A 43 7.60 -33.01 10.98
N THR A 44 8.32 -32.75 9.89
CA THR A 44 9.56 -31.97 9.84
C THR A 44 9.37 -30.57 9.25
N SER A 45 8.19 -30.27 8.69
CA SER A 45 7.88 -28.93 8.19
C SER A 45 7.96 -27.88 9.28
N THR A 46 8.52 -26.72 8.93
CA THR A 46 8.81 -25.62 9.85
C THR A 46 8.12 -24.32 9.43
N PHE A 47 7.51 -23.65 10.40
CA PHE A 47 6.67 -22.47 10.21
C PHE A 47 7.10 -21.37 11.18
N ILE A 48 7.20 -20.14 10.68
CA ILE A 48 7.50 -18.98 11.53
C ILE A 48 6.56 -17.80 11.26
N ASP A 49 6.09 -17.18 12.35
CA ASP A 49 5.49 -15.84 12.36
C ASP A 49 6.48 -14.81 12.92
N PRO A 50 7.22 -14.07 12.07
CA PRO A 50 8.28 -13.16 12.51
C PRO A 50 7.76 -11.79 12.96
N CYS A 51 6.43 -11.61 13.00
CA CYS A 51 5.77 -10.39 13.45
C CYS A 51 4.53 -10.74 14.28
N LEU A 52 4.72 -11.71 15.19
CA LEU A 52 3.65 -12.32 15.96
C LEU A 52 2.94 -11.29 16.83
N LYS A 53 1.61 -11.25 16.68
CA LYS A 53 0.68 -10.45 17.48
C LYS A 53 -0.14 -11.33 18.41
N SER A 54 -1.33 -11.75 17.97
CA SER A 54 -2.22 -12.63 18.76
C SER A 54 -1.80 -14.11 18.77
N GLY A 55 -0.87 -14.52 17.89
CA GLY A 55 -0.51 -15.92 17.68
C GLY A 55 -1.50 -16.72 16.82
N ILE A 56 -2.43 -16.04 16.13
CA ILE A 56 -3.50 -16.70 15.37
C ILE A 56 -2.99 -17.62 14.26
N PHE A 57 -1.98 -17.21 13.48
CA PHE A 57 -1.42 -18.05 12.41
C PHE A 57 -0.83 -19.34 12.98
N LEU A 58 0.02 -19.24 14.01
CA LEU A 58 0.64 -20.40 14.63
C LEU A 58 -0.39 -21.36 15.25
N ARG A 59 -1.48 -20.83 15.84
CA ARG A 59 -2.57 -21.64 16.36
C ARG A 59 -3.28 -22.43 15.26
N GLU A 60 -3.64 -21.78 14.17
CA GLU A 60 -4.35 -22.45 13.07
C GLU A 60 -3.43 -23.45 12.35
N ILE A 61 -2.13 -23.16 12.23
CA ILE A 61 -1.11 -24.12 11.76
C ILE A 61 -1.04 -25.33 12.69
N ALA A 62 -0.91 -25.12 13.99
CA ALA A 62 -0.83 -26.21 14.97
C ALA A 62 -2.07 -27.12 14.94
N LYS A 63 -3.27 -26.54 14.79
CA LYS A 63 -4.51 -27.32 14.62
C LYS A 63 -4.50 -28.16 13.34
N ARG A 64 -4.01 -27.62 12.22
CA ARG A 64 -3.87 -28.37 10.96
C ARG A 64 -2.87 -29.50 11.11
N LEU A 65 -1.69 -29.24 11.68
CA LEU A 65 -0.66 -30.25 11.95
C LEU A 65 -1.17 -31.36 12.87
N ASP A 66 -1.84 -31.03 14.00
CA ASP A 66 -2.38 -32.04 14.93
C ASP A 66 -3.38 -32.97 14.22
N LYS A 67 -4.19 -32.43 13.31
CA LYS A 67 -5.14 -33.22 12.51
C LYS A 67 -4.44 -34.09 11.46
N GLN A 68 -3.48 -33.54 10.72
CA GLN A 68 -2.88 -34.24 9.56
C GLN A 68 -1.79 -35.23 9.97
N LEU A 69 -1.11 -35.01 11.09
CA LEU A 69 -0.04 -35.89 11.57
C LEU A 69 -0.56 -37.10 12.38
N VAL A 70 -1.87 -37.32 12.48
CA VAL A 70 -2.44 -38.48 13.23
C VAL A 70 -1.90 -39.81 12.69
N ASN A 71 -1.71 -39.94 11.38
CA ASN A 71 -1.23 -41.18 10.79
C ASN A 71 0.28 -41.40 11.01
N THR A 72 1.08 -40.34 11.00
CA THR A 72 2.55 -40.41 11.10
C THR A 72 3.06 -40.30 12.55
N LEU A 73 2.30 -39.64 13.42
CA LEU A 73 2.53 -39.50 14.86
C LEU A 73 1.19 -39.74 15.61
N PRO A 74 0.75 -41.00 15.79
CA PRO A 74 -0.58 -41.30 16.35
C PRO A 74 -0.78 -40.87 17.80
N GLU A 75 0.28 -40.96 18.61
CA GLU A 75 0.23 -40.58 20.02
C GLU A 75 0.10 -39.05 20.16
N LYS A 76 -1.06 -38.61 20.67
CA LYS A 76 -1.42 -37.18 20.74
C LYS A 76 -0.38 -36.35 21.49
N THR A 77 0.12 -36.84 22.62
CA THR A 77 1.15 -36.15 23.40
C THR A 77 2.39 -35.91 22.53
N LYS A 78 3.06 -36.97 22.05
CA LYS A 78 4.24 -36.85 21.17
C LYS A 78 4.01 -35.98 19.94
N ARG A 79 2.82 -36.02 19.34
CA ARG A 79 2.47 -35.17 18.20
C ARG A 79 2.43 -33.68 18.57
N ILE A 80 1.72 -33.33 19.64
CA ILE A 80 1.68 -31.95 20.16
C ILE A 80 3.08 -31.49 20.57
N GLU A 81 3.86 -32.37 21.21
CA GLU A 81 5.25 -32.06 21.57
C GLU A 81 6.11 -31.76 20.34
N ASN A 82 6.00 -32.56 19.28
CA ASN A 82 6.72 -32.33 18.03
C ASN A 82 6.32 -30.99 17.40
N ILE A 83 5.02 -30.70 17.33
CA ILE A 83 4.50 -29.46 16.74
C ILE A 83 5.10 -28.25 17.46
N PHE A 84 5.01 -28.22 18.79
CA PHE A 84 5.40 -27.06 19.59
C PHE A 84 6.90 -26.92 19.84
N LYS A 85 7.69 -27.99 19.73
CA LYS A 85 9.16 -27.92 19.81
C LYS A 85 9.81 -27.65 18.45
N ASN A 86 9.31 -28.31 17.41
CA ASN A 86 10.08 -28.47 16.18
C ASN A 86 9.44 -27.81 14.96
N GLN A 87 8.15 -27.45 15.00
CA GLN A 87 7.44 -27.02 13.79
C GLN A 87 6.94 -25.57 13.82
N VAL A 88 6.48 -25.05 14.96
CA VAL A 88 5.93 -23.68 15.03
C VAL A 88 6.79 -22.74 15.85
N PHE A 89 7.11 -21.58 15.27
CA PHE A 89 8.00 -20.57 15.84
C PHE A 89 7.43 -19.17 15.65
N GLY A 90 7.75 -18.25 16.57
CA GLY A 90 7.28 -16.88 16.46
C GLY A 90 8.27 -15.87 17.04
N ILE A 91 8.29 -14.67 16.46
CA ILE A 91 8.99 -13.50 16.99
C ILE A 91 7.93 -12.44 17.26
N ALA A 92 7.68 -12.15 18.54
CA ALA A 92 6.68 -11.17 18.91
C ALA A 92 7.19 -9.74 18.70
N THR A 93 6.28 -8.81 18.44
CA THR A 93 6.60 -7.39 18.22
C THR A 93 6.80 -6.61 19.51
N THR A 94 6.13 -7.02 20.58
CA THR A 94 6.10 -6.38 21.91
C THR A 94 6.07 -7.45 23.01
N GLU A 95 6.31 -7.05 24.25
CA GLU A 95 6.20 -7.98 25.38
C GLU A 95 4.77 -8.51 25.50
N LEU A 96 3.77 -7.62 25.37
CA LEU A 96 2.36 -7.97 25.42
C LEU A 96 1.99 -9.02 24.36
N THR A 97 2.38 -8.80 23.10
CA THR A 97 2.11 -9.75 22.02
C THR A 97 2.81 -11.08 22.23
N SER A 98 3.99 -11.10 22.88
CA SER A 98 4.64 -12.35 23.27
C SER A 98 3.81 -13.15 24.27
N LEU A 99 3.21 -12.49 25.27
CA LEU A 99 2.35 -13.11 26.27
C LEU A 99 1.03 -13.60 25.66
N MET A 100 0.43 -12.79 24.76
CA MET A 100 -0.77 -13.17 24.02
C MET A 100 -0.52 -14.37 23.10
N GLY A 101 0.59 -14.35 22.35
CA GLY A 101 1.00 -15.45 21.48
C GLY A 101 1.16 -16.77 22.25
N ARG A 102 1.87 -16.74 23.37
CA ARG A 102 2.02 -17.91 24.25
C ARG A 102 0.66 -18.39 24.78
N ARG A 103 -0.20 -17.48 25.25
CA ARG A 103 -1.55 -17.85 25.73
C ARG A 103 -2.39 -18.48 24.62
N THR A 104 -2.29 -17.99 23.39
CA THR A 104 -3.03 -18.51 22.24
C THR A 104 -2.49 -19.88 21.79
N LEU A 105 -1.16 -20.08 21.80
CA LEU A 105 -0.53 -21.29 21.29
C LEU A 105 -0.45 -22.41 22.35
N TYR A 106 -0.04 -22.07 23.57
CA TYR A 106 0.21 -23.01 24.67
C TYR A 106 -0.91 -23.07 25.70
N CYS A 107 -1.95 -22.25 25.56
CA CYS A 107 -2.96 -22.03 26.60
C CYS A 107 -2.36 -21.50 27.92
N SER A 108 -1.18 -20.89 27.91
CA SER A 108 -0.59 -20.27 29.10
C SER A 108 0.33 -19.11 28.74
N LYS A 109 0.53 -18.17 29.67
CA LYS A 109 1.53 -17.10 29.52
C LYS A 109 2.98 -17.62 29.58
N LYS A 110 3.17 -18.83 30.12
CA LYS A 110 4.46 -19.50 30.22
C LYS A 110 4.34 -20.91 29.63
N ALA A 111 5.22 -21.25 28.70
CA ALA A 111 5.19 -22.52 28.00
C ALA A 111 5.48 -23.72 28.92
N ASP A 112 6.25 -23.48 29.99
CA ASP A 112 6.69 -24.46 31.00
C ASP A 112 5.78 -24.52 32.24
N SER A 113 4.62 -23.88 32.20
CA SER A 113 3.68 -23.93 33.33
C SER A 113 2.82 -25.21 33.31
N LYS A 114 2.38 -25.66 34.50
CA LYS A 114 1.40 -26.75 34.66
C LYS A 114 0.05 -26.57 33.93
N TYR A 115 -0.24 -25.36 33.45
CA TYR A 115 -1.46 -25.04 32.69
C TYR A 115 -1.23 -25.04 31.17
N SER A 116 0.02 -25.26 30.74
CA SER A 116 0.39 -25.40 29.34
C SER A 116 -0.21 -26.68 28.77
N LEU A 117 -0.59 -26.67 27.49
CA LEU A 117 -0.96 -27.89 26.75
C LEU A 117 0.25 -28.82 26.51
N PHE A 118 1.42 -28.40 26.95
CA PHE A 118 2.71 -28.97 26.65
C PHE A 118 3.51 -29.10 27.95
N ASP A 119 3.86 -30.33 28.30
CA ASP A 119 4.47 -30.69 29.59
C ASP A 119 6.00 -30.86 29.50
N ALA A 120 6.57 -30.71 28.29
CA ALA A 120 7.96 -31.06 28.06
C ALA A 120 8.91 -29.89 28.32
N SER A 121 10.17 -30.23 28.62
CA SER A 121 11.32 -29.36 28.89
C SER A 121 11.60 -28.26 27.86
N VAL A 122 10.79 -27.20 27.83
CA VAL A 122 11.09 -25.91 27.19
C VAL A 122 11.30 -24.85 28.26
N ASN A 123 12.01 -23.79 27.90
CA ASN A 123 12.07 -22.59 28.71
C ASN A 123 10.68 -21.89 28.77
N GLU A 124 10.55 -20.90 29.66
CA GLU A 124 9.33 -20.11 29.87
C GLU A 124 8.68 -19.58 28.57
N SER A 125 9.48 -19.24 27.56
CA SER A 125 9.01 -18.66 26.31
C SER A 125 8.60 -19.69 25.26
N GLY A 126 9.00 -20.95 25.40
CA GLY A 126 8.88 -21.95 24.34
C GLY A 126 9.55 -21.47 23.05
N ASN A 127 8.84 -21.59 21.93
CA ASN A 127 9.29 -21.11 20.61
C ASN A 127 8.79 -19.70 20.27
N ILE A 128 8.22 -18.97 21.23
CA ILE A 128 7.80 -17.57 21.06
C ILE A 128 8.88 -16.64 21.59
N PHE A 129 9.75 -16.18 20.71
CA PHE A 129 10.84 -15.28 21.04
C PHE A 129 10.34 -13.83 21.21
N TYR A 130 10.81 -13.19 22.27
CA TYR A 130 10.79 -11.73 22.40
C TYR A 130 11.99 -11.29 23.23
N SER A 131 12.67 -10.25 22.75
CA SER A 131 13.63 -9.49 23.54
C SER A 131 13.43 -8.02 23.22
N ARG A 132 13.34 -7.19 24.25
CA ARG A 132 13.30 -5.74 24.06
C ARG A 132 14.50 -5.31 23.22
N SER A 133 14.22 -4.72 22.06
CA SER A 133 15.25 -4.22 21.16
C SER A 133 15.31 -2.70 21.24
N ASN A 134 16.49 -2.16 20.95
CA ASN A 134 16.75 -0.73 20.96
C ASN A 134 17.06 -0.25 19.54
N HIS A 135 16.72 1.01 19.27
CA HIS A 135 17.15 1.67 18.05
C HIS A 135 18.65 1.89 18.05
N LEU A 136 19.27 1.77 16.87
CA LEU A 136 20.66 2.15 16.65
C LEU A 136 20.70 3.48 15.90
N TRP A 137 21.07 4.56 16.59
CA TRP A 137 21.01 5.91 16.05
C TRP A 137 22.25 6.24 15.19
N VAL A 138 22.00 6.66 13.96
CA VAL A 138 23.00 7.17 13.01
C VAL A 138 22.41 8.41 12.36
N ASN A 139 23.08 9.56 12.45
CA ASN A 139 22.62 10.84 11.88
C ASN A 139 21.17 11.18 12.25
N SER A 140 20.84 11.10 13.55
CA SER A 140 19.50 11.38 14.11
C SER A 140 18.36 10.48 13.61
N ARG A 141 18.67 9.31 13.02
CA ARG A 141 17.69 8.30 12.61
C ARG A 141 18.14 6.90 12.97
N CYS A 142 17.19 5.98 13.16
CA CYS A 142 17.51 4.58 13.38
C CYS A 142 18.06 3.93 12.09
N LYS A 143 19.19 3.23 12.17
CA LYS A 143 19.81 2.49 11.06
C LYS A 143 18.83 1.52 10.38
N TYR A 144 17.96 0.86 11.16
CA TYR A 144 17.13 -0.24 10.69
C TYR A 144 15.77 0.21 10.14
N CYS A 145 15.00 0.94 10.93
CA CYS A 145 13.65 1.38 10.55
C CYS A 145 13.61 2.84 10.00
N GLY A 146 14.65 3.62 10.24
CA GLY A 146 14.69 5.04 9.87
C GLY A 146 13.82 5.95 10.74
N ALA A 147 13.30 5.44 11.86
CA ALA A 147 12.60 6.22 12.87
C ALA A 147 13.43 7.43 13.30
N PRO A 148 12.84 8.63 13.46
CA PRO A 148 13.57 9.81 13.89
C PRO A 148 13.89 9.74 15.40
N GLN A 149 15.11 10.14 15.78
CA GLN A 149 15.63 9.95 17.14
C GLN A 149 14.90 10.78 18.18
N ASP A 150 14.58 12.03 17.88
CA ASP A 150 13.79 12.93 18.73
C ASP A 150 12.40 12.35 19.09
N ALA A 151 11.80 11.61 18.16
CA ALA A 151 10.50 10.97 18.35
C ALA A 151 10.55 9.67 19.15
N TYR A 152 11.63 8.91 19.09
CA TYR A 152 11.68 7.51 19.56
C TYR A 152 12.79 7.22 20.57
N ASN A 153 13.65 8.19 20.87
CA ASN A 153 14.58 8.16 21.99
C ASN A 153 13.84 8.57 23.28
N ARG A 154 12.99 7.67 23.77
CA ARG A 154 12.10 7.89 24.93
C ARG A 154 12.60 7.13 26.15
N ASN A 155 11.96 7.41 27.30
CA ASN A 155 12.20 6.69 28.55
C ASN A 155 11.97 5.17 28.40
N ASP A 156 12.72 4.37 29.17
CA ASP A 156 12.64 2.91 29.22
C ASP A 156 11.27 2.39 29.67
N GLU A 157 10.40 3.24 30.22
CA GLU A 157 9.02 2.85 30.57
C GLU A 157 8.09 2.73 29.35
N LEU A 158 8.47 3.24 28.18
CA LEU A 158 7.65 3.20 26.96
C LEU A 158 8.14 2.12 26.00
N GLU A 159 7.22 1.54 25.23
CA GLU A 159 7.53 0.64 24.12
C GLU A 159 8.47 1.33 23.12
N THR A 160 9.51 0.62 22.71
CA THR A 160 10.56 1.19 21.84
C THR A 160 10.11 1.26 20.38
N TYR A 161 9.15 0.40 19.97
CA TYR A 161 8.79 0.14 18.58
C TYR A 161 10.00 -0.26 17.71
N ALA A 162 11.09 -0.68 18.34
CA ALA A 162 12.19 -1.36 17.67
C ALA A 162 11.85 -2.85 17.63
N TYR A 163 11.24 -3.30 16.53
CA TYR A 163 10.81 -4.69 16.40
C TYR A 163 12.02 -5.62 16.24
N PRO A 164 12.13 -6.71 17.04
CA PRO A 164 13.31 -7.57 17.05
C PRO A 164 13.72 -8.07 15.67
N PHE A 165 12.76 -8.56 14.88
CA PHE A 165 13.02 -9.19 13.59
C PHE A 165 13.72 -8.28 12.57
N ILE A 166 13.42 -6.98 12.57
CA ILE A 166 14.00 -6.02 11.62
C ILE A 166 15.15 -5.19 12.20
N HIS A 167 15.39 -5.25 13.52
CA HIS A 167 16.46 -4.53 14.22
C HIS A 167 17.71 -5.40 14.45
N LYS A 168 17.98 -6.31 13.51
CA LYS A 168 19.22 -7.10 13.43
C LYS A 168 19.71 -7.18 11.99
N ASP A 169 21.01 -7.30 11.82
CA ASP A 169 21.63 -7.41 10.49
C ASP A 169 21.32 -8.78 9.84
N ASN A 170 21.35 -9.87 10.61
CA ASN A 170 21.09 -11.23 10.14
C ASN A 170 19.87 -11.86 10.86
N PRO A 171 18.78 -12.21 10.14
CA PRO A 171 17.59 -12.80 10.74
C PRO A 171 17.79 -14.28 11.13
N ASN A 172 18.82 -14.97 10.64
CA ASN A 172 19.16 -16.34 11.07
C ASN A 172 19.73 -16.39 12.49
N LEU A 173 19.95 -15.24 13.15
CA LEU A 173 20.40 -15.17 14.55
C LEU A 173 19.30 -15.49 15.57
N PHE A 174 18.04 -15.59 15.14
CA PHE A 174 16.93 -15.94 16.05
C PHE A 174 16.78 -17.45 16.23
N PHE A 175 17.03 -18.22 15.17
CA PHE A 175 16.89 -19.67 15.16
C PHE A 175 17.98 -20.28 14.28
N ASP A 176 18.72 -21.26 14.80
CA ASP A 176 19.72 -22.02 14.05
C ASP A 176 19.06 -23.12 13.21
N MET A 177 18.14 -22.72 12.33
CA MET A 177 17.38 -23.62 11.46
C MET A 177 16.83 -22.86 10.24
N LYS A 178 16.27 -23.62 9.30
CA LYS A 178 15.54 -23.07 8.14
C LYS A 178 14.04 -23.20 8.36
N PHE A 179 13.29 -22.33 7.70
CA PHE A 179 11.83 -22.33 7.73
C PHE A 179 11.26 -22.67 6.36
N ASP A 180 10.32 -23.61 6.28
CA ASP A 180 9.59 -23.90 5.05
C ASP A 180 8.58 -22.79 4.75
N VAL A 181 7.91 -22.27 5.78
CA VAL A 181 6.89 -21.23 5.67
C VAL A 181 7.21 -20.06 6.59
N VAL A 182 7.24 -18.86 6.02
CA VAL A 182 7.18 -17.61 6.77
C VAL A 182 5.81 -16.97 6.52
N ILE A 183 5.07 -16.68 7.59
CA ILE A 183 3.71 -16.13 7.48
C ILE A 183 3.47 -15.03 8.52
N GLY A 184 2.79 -13.95 8.17
CA GLY A 184 2.49 -12.94 9.18
C GLY A 184 1.69 -11.73 8.72
N ASN A 185 1.46 -10.84 9.68
CA ASN A 185 0.82 -9.54 9.48
C ASN A 185 1.69 -8.47 10.18
N PRO A 186 2.73 -7.94 9.51
CA PRO A 186 3.66 -6.99 10.11
C PRO A 186 2.97 -5.68 10.53
N PRO A 187 3.58 -4.92 11.47
CA PRO A 187 3.24 -3.51 11.66
C PRO A 187 3.34 -2.73 10.35
N TYR A 188 2.37 -1.85 10.08
CA TYR A 188 2.28 -1.17 8.79
C TYR A 188 3.10 0.11 8.72
N GLN A 189 3.21 0.85 9.82
CA GLN A 189 3.88 2.15 9.82
C GLN A 189 4.51 2.46 11.18
N ILE A 190 5.30 3.53 11.21
CA ILE A 190 5.80 4.20 12.42
C ILE A 190 5.52 5.70 12.28
N SER A 191 5.24 6.37 13.39
CA SER A 191 4.85 7.78 13.45
C SER A 191 6.06 8.70 13.28
N ASP A 192 5.99 9.72 12.41
CA ASP A 192 7.14 10.62 12.18
C ASP A 192 7.20 11.83 13.13
N SER A 193 6.42 11.89 14.22
CA SER A 193 6.38 12.96 15.25
C SER A 193 6.11 14.42 14.80
N GLY A 194 5.94 14.70 13.51
CA GLY A 194 5.64 16.04 13.01
C GLY A 194 4.22 16.53 13.32
N PHE A 195 4.03 17.86 13.39
CA PHE A 195 2.71 18.50 13.28
C PHE A 195 2.14 18.27 11.88
N GLY A 196 1.52 17.11 11.71
CA GLY A 196 1.04 16.58 10.44
C GLY A 196 1.21 15.07 10.44
N LYS A 197 0.12 14.33 10.22
CA LYS A 197 0.04 12.85 10.25
C LYS A 197 0.82 12.19 9.09
N SER A 198 2.12 12.45 8.96
CA SER A 198 2.98 11.61 8.12
C SER A 198 3.45 10.43 8.95
N ALA A 199 3.14 9.24 8.47
CA ALA A 199 3.66 7.99 8.98
C ALA A 199 4.44 7.30 7.86
N LYS A 200 5.60 6.73 8.22
CA LYS A 200 6.48 6.03 7.31
C LYS A 200 6.14 4.55 7.29
N PRO A 201 5.99 3.92 6.10
CA PRO A 201 5.84 2.49 5.99
C PRO A 201 7.01 1.73 6.64
N ILE A 202 6.70 0.62 7.34
CA ILE A 202 7.72 -0.26 7.93
C ILE A 202 7.57 -1.73 7.54
N TYR A 203 6.39 -2.14 7.05
CA TYR A 203 6.12 -3.52 6.65
C TYR A 203 7.10 -4.05 5.61
N ASN A 204 7.61 -3.20 4.71
CA ASN A 204 8.57 -3.59 3.69
C ASN A 204 9.86 -4.17 4.30
N ARG A 205 10.31 -3.65 5.44
CA ARG A 205 11.49 -4.16 6.15
C ARG A 205 11.29 -5.58 6.66
N PHE A 206 10.07 -5.92 7.07
CA PHE A 206 9.73 -7.30 7.46
C PHE A 206 9.76 -8.24 6.25
N ILE A 207 9.27 -7.79 5.10
CA ILE A 207 9.31 -8.60 3.86
C ILE A 207 10.75 -8.84 3.40
N GLU A 208 11.56 -7.78 3.36
CA GLU A 208 12.98 -7.84 3.01
C GLU A 208 13.74 -8.81 3.92
N GLN A 209 13.51 -8.76 5.25
CA GLN A 209 14.11 -9.70 6.20
C GLN A 209 13.57 -11.13 6.05
N ALA A 210 12.27 -11.29 5.82
CA ALA A 210 11.64 -12.60 5.62
C ALA A 210 12.19 -13.31 4.38
N LYS A 211 12.46 -12.58 3.28
CA LYS A 211 13.10 -13.15 2.09
C LYS A 211 14.52 -13.67 2.38
N LYS A 212 15.27 -13.03 3.29
CA LYS A 212 16.63 -13.47 3.68
C LYS A 212 16.63 -14.81 4.44
N LEU A 213 15.53 -15.19 5.08
CA LEU A 213 15.36 -16.53 5.65
C LEU A 213 15.28 -17.63 4.56
N ASN A 214 15.11 -17.23 3.29
CA ASN A 214 15.03 -18.11 2.12
C ASN A 214 14.00 -19.25 2.24
N PRO A 215 12.75 -18.97 2.70
CA PRO A 215 11.77 -20.02 2.93
C PRO A 215 11.28 -20.63 1.62
N ARG A 216 10.57 -21.76 1.67
CA ARG A 216 9.87 -22.31 0.49
C ARG A 216 8.66 -21.44 0.14
N HIS A 217 7.96 -20.94 1.16
CA HIS A 217 6.78 -20.09 1.03
C HIS A 217 6.86 -18.88 1.95
N LEU A 218 6.49 -17.72 1.42
CA LEU A 218 6.34 -16.47 2.17
C LEU A 218 4.94 -15.90 1.93
N LEU A 219 4.19 -15.70 3.02
CA LEU A 219 2.82 -15.18 2.99
C LEU A 219 2.66 -14.01 3.95
N MET A 220 2.40 -12.81 3.44
CA MET A 220 2.32 -11.63 4.31
C MET A 220 1.12 -10.76 3.95
N ILE A 221 0.39 -10.32 4.97
CA ILE A 221 -0.64 -9.28 4.82
C ILE A 221 0.05 -7.92 4.88
N ILE A 222 -0.11 -7.09 3.86
CA ILE A 222 0.49 -5.76 3.78
C ILE A 222 -0.48 -4.73 3.17
N PRO A 223 -0.31 -3.42 3.43
CA PRO A 223 -1.14 -2.39 2.81
C PRO A 223 -0.92 -2.29 1.29
N SER A 224 -1.98 -2.30 0.49
CA SER A 224 -1.91 -2.32 -0.99
C SER A 224 -1.32 -1.04 -1.62
N ARG A 225 -1.00 -0.01 -0.83
CA ARG A 225 -0.38 1.23 -1.33
C ARG A 225 1.01 1.01 -1.96
N TRP A 226 1.67 -0.11 -1.65
CA TRP A 226 2.97 -0.45 -2.25
C TRP A 226 2.90 -0.59 -3.78
N TYR A 227 1.71 -0.85 -4.35
CA TYR A 227 1.50 -0.98 -5.80
C TYR A 227 1.99 0.21 -6.62
N ALA A 228 1.96 1.41 -6.04
CA ALA A 228 2.31 2.66 -6.73
C ALA A 228 3.47 3.43 -6.09
N GLY A 229 4.00 2.95 -4.97
CA GLY A 229 5.24 3.46 -4.39
C GLY A 229 5.07 4.75 -3.58
N GLY A 230 6.10 5.59 -3.58
CA GLY A 230 6.21 6.78 -2.74
C GLY A 230 6.46 6.48 -1.27
N LYS A 231 6.68 7.53 -0.45
CA LYS A 231 7.01 7.43 0.98
C LYS A 231 8.16 6.46 1.32
N GLY A 232 9.14 6.32 0.41
CA GLY A 232 10.29 5.44 0.57
C GLY A 232 10.06 3.98 0.18
N LEU A 233 8.97 3.67 -0.54
CA LEU A 233 8.66 2.32 -1.01
C LEU A 233 9.08 2.03 -2.46
N ASP A 234 9.68 2.99 -3.18
CA ASP A 234 9.92 2.84 -4.62
C ASP A 234 10.87 1.69 -4.96
N GLU A 235 11.94 1.50 -4.17
CA GLU A 235 12.87 0.37 -4.32
C GLU A 235 12.19 -0.96 -3.99
N PHE A 236 11.50 -1.04 -2.85
CA PHE A 236 10.74 -2.22 -2.44
C PHE A 236 9.69 -2.62 -3.50
N ARG A 237 8.97 -1.63 -4.03
CA ARG A 237 8.00 -1.83 -5.11
C ARG A 237 8.68 -2.37 -6.35
N ASN A 238 9.78 -1.75 -6.79
CA ASN A 238 10.50 -2.22 -7.96
C ASN A 238 10.99 -3.67 -7.79
N GLU A 239 11.51 -4.03 -6.61
CA GLU A 239 11.89 -5.41 -6.28
C GLU A 239 10.68 -6.36 -6.39
N MET A 240 9.57 -6.02 -5.74
CA MET A 240 8.37 -6.88 -5.71
C MET A 240 7.73 -7.03 -7.09
N LEU A 241 7.66 -5.97 -7.92
CA LEU A 241 7.08 -6.05 -9.27
C LEU A 241 7.91 -6.89 -10.24
N ASN A 242 9.23 -6.94 -10.04
CA ASN A 242 10.14 -7.73 -10.87
C ASN A 242 10.37 -9.15 -10.33
N ASP A 243 9.86 -9.48 -9.13
CA ASP A 243 10.03 -10.80 -8.52
C ASP A 243 9.03 -11.82 -9.10
N LYS A 244 9.50 -12.64 -10.03
CA LYS A 244 8.71 -13.69 -10.70
C LYS A 244 8.24 -14.84 -9.79
N ARG A 245 8.68 -14.84 -8.52
CA ARG A 245 8.32 -15.85 -7.51
C ARG A 245 7.03 -15.53 -6.77
N ILE A 246 6.42 -14.35 -7.01
CA ILE A 246 5.10 -14.04 -6.48
C ILE A 246 4.05 -14.81 -7.30
N LYS A 247 3.58 -15.91 -6.72
CA LYS A 247 2.60 -16.80 -7.33
C LYS A 247 1.18 -16.23 -7.28
N LYS A 248 0.82 -15.56 -6.18
CA LYS A 248 -0.53 -15.07 -5.94
C LYS A 248 -0.54 -13.73 -5.21
N ILE A 249 -1.47 -12.86 -5.55
CA ILE A 249 -1.85 -11.67 -4.78
C ILE A 249 -3.37 -11.70 -4.62
N VAL A 250 -3.85 -11.51 -3.38
CA VAL A 250 -5.27 -11.32 -3.08
C VAL A 250 -5.45 -9.94 -2.48
N ASP A 251 -6.14 -9.08 -3.21
CA ASP A 251 -6.29 -7.65 -2.94
C ASP A 251 -7.70 -7.32 -2.45
N TYR A 252 -7.75 -6.51 -1.40
CA TYR A 252 -8.96 -5.96 -0.79
C TYR A 252 -8.85 -4.43 -0.83
N PRO A 253 -9.47 -3.76 -1.82
CA PRO A 253 -9.47 -2.31 -1.92
C PRO A 253 -10.04 -1.63 -0.66
N GLU A 254 -10.98 -2.29 0.01
CA GLU A 254 -11.59 -1.86 1.26
C GLU A 254 -11.06 -2.71 2.42
N ALA A 255 -10.17 -2.15 3.25
CA ALA A 255 -9.51 -2.91 4.31
C ALA A 255 -10.44 -3.47 5.39
N LYS A 256 -11.63 -2.87 5.55
CA LYS A 256 -12.68 -3.32 6.46
C LYS A 256 -13.18 -4.74 6.16
N ASP A 257 -13.02 -5.20 4.91
CA ASP A 257 -13.42 -6.55 4.49
C ASP A 257 -12.51 -7.61 5.14
N CYS A 258 -11.26 -7.24 5.43
CA CYS A 258 -10.32 -8.07 6.20
C CYS A 258 -10.35 -7.77 7.70
N PHE A 259 -10.50 -6.49 8.05
CA PHE A 259 -10.33 -5.97 9.41
C PHE A 259 -11.49 -5.03 9.78
N PRO A 260 -12.65 -5.58 10.22
CA PRO A 260 -13.80 -4.76 10.59
C PRO A 260 -13.43 -3.70 11.65
N GLY A 261 -13.81 -2.45 11.39
CA GLY A 261 -13.52 -1.32 12.29
C GLY A 261 -12.14 -0.67 12.12
N VAL A 262 -11.30 -1.16 11.19
CA VAL A 262 -9.98 -0.58 10.90
C VAL A 262 -10.00 0.16 9.56
N ASP A 263 -9.65 1.45 9.58
CA ASP A 263 -9.53 2.27 8.36
C ASP A 263 -8.07 2.33 7.88
N ILE A 264 -7.75 1.51 6.88
CA ILE A 264 -6.45 1.54 6.19
C ILE A 264 -6.66 2.10 4.79
N ALA A 265 -6.31 3.37 4.63
CA ALA A 265 -6.39 4.05 3.35
C ALA A 265 -5.57 3.33 2.27
N GLY A 266 -6.24 3.04 1.15
CA GLY A 266 -5.68 2.32 0.00
C GLY A 266 -5.87 0.81 0.04
N GLY A 267 -6.47 0.24 1.08
CA GLY A 267 -6.75 -1.20 1.16
C GLY A 267 -5.56 -2.04 1.62
N VAL A 268 -5.77 -3.36 1.67
CA VAL A 268 -4.77 -4.36 2.07
C VAL A 268 -4.75 -5.50 1.07
N CYS A 269 -3.62 -6.20 1.00
CA CYS A 269 -3.49 -7.43 0.25
C CYS A 269 -2.72 -8.45 1.07
N TYR A 270 -2.86 -9.72 0.72
CA TYR A 270 -1.83 -10.70 1.02
C TYR A 270 -1.25 -11.25 -0.27
N PHE A 271 0.01 -11.67 -0.22
CA PHE A 271 0.67 -12.31 -1.35
C PHE A 271 1.22 -13.68 -0.94
N HIS A 272 1.33 -14.59 -1.91
CA HIS A 272 2.04 -15.85 -1.79
C HIS A 272 3.26 -15.80 -2.69
N TRP A 273 4.42 -15.67 -2.08
CA TRP A 273 5.71 -15.83 -2.73
C TRP A 273 6.20 -17.25 -2.50
N GLN A 274 6.68 -17.90 -3.56
CA GLN A 274 7.19 -19.27 -3.51
C GLN A 274 8.56 -19.30 -4.17
N ARG A 275 9.60 -19.69 -3.41
CA ARG A 275 11.01 -19.57 -3.83
C ARG A 275 11.28 -20.20 -5.20
N ASP A 276 10.71 -21.37 -5.41
CA ASP A 276 10.96 -22.20 -6.58
C ASP A 276 9.89 -22.00 -7.69
N TYR A 277 9.06 -20.95 -7.58
CA TYR A 277 8.05 -20.61 -8.60
C TYR A 277 8.60 -19.60 -9.61
N GLU A 278 8.32 -19.82 -10.89
CA GLU A 278 8.54 -18.83 -11.95
C GLU A 278 7.32 -18.83 -12.89
N GLY A 279 6.59 -17.71 -12.96
CA GLY A 279 5.40 -17.64 -13.81
C GLY A 279 4.60 -16.36 -13.69
N LEU A 280 3.37 -16.38 -14.23
CA LEU A 280 2.41 -15.29 -14.09
C LEU A 280 1.78 -15.30 -12.70
N THR A 281 1.64 -14.14 -12.09
CA THR A 281 0.96 -14.02 -10.81
C THR A 281 -0.55 -14.13 -10.99
N GLU A 282 -1.19 -15.00 -10.22
CA GLU A 282 -2.64 -14.99 -10.02
C GLU A 282 -3.02 -13.78 -9.15
N VAL A 283 -3.73 -12.82 -9.71
CA VAL A 283 -4.21 -11.64 -8.99
C VAL A 283 -5.72 -11.75 -8.81
N ILE A 284 -6.14 -11.80 -7.56
CA ILE A 284 -7.54 -11.83 -7.15
C ILE A 284 -7.89 -10.46 -6.56
N ASN A 285 -8.89 -9.79 -7.12
CA ASN A 285 -9.44 -8.56 -6.56
C ASN A 285 -10.81 -8.87 -5.94
N ASN A 286 -10.93 -8.71 -4.62
CA ASN A 286 -12.21 -8.81 -3.91
C ASN A 286 -12.75 -7.38 -3.74
N TRP A 287 -13.81 -7.02 -4.46
CA TRP A 287 -14.38 -5.68 -4.42
C TRP A 287 -15.90 -5.77 -4.44
N ARG A 288 -16.57 -5.37 -3.35
CA ARG A 288 -18.04 -5.25 -3.28
C ARG A 288 -18.79 -6.54 -3.61
N ASP A 289 -18.38 -7.62 -2.95
CA ASP A 289 -18.90 -8.98 -3.15
C ASP A 289 -18.62 -9.57 -4.55
N GLU A 290 -17.99 -8.81 -5.46
CA GLU A 290 -17.47 -9.29 -6.72
C GLU A 290 -16.01 -9.75 -6.55
N LYS A 291 -15.69 -10.86 -7.21
CA LYS A 291 -14.34 -11.42 -7.26
C LYS A 291 -13.87 -11.48 -8.70
N GLN A 292 -12.78 -10.80 -9.00
CA GLN A 292 -12.14 -10.84 -10.32
C GLN A 292 -10.80 -11.54 -10.22
N ILE A 293 -10.48 -12.38 -11.20
CA ILE A 293 -9.24 -13.14 -11.28
C ILE A 293 -8.52 -12.80 -12.58
N SER A 294 -7.21 -12.56 -12.51
CA SER A 294 -6.36 -12.35 -13.68
C SER A 294 -5.01 -13.03 -13.49
N TYR A 295 -4.36 -13.39 -14.60
CA TYR A 295 -3.00 -13.95 -14.61
C TYR A 295 -2.09 -13.02 -15.38
N ARG A 296 -1.10 -12.43 -14.72
CA ARG A 296 -0.28 -11.38 -15.34
C ARG A 296 1.08 -11.22 -14.70
N LYS A 297 1.99 -10.61 -15.46
CA LYS A 297 3.26 -10.09 -14.92
C LYS A 297 2.96 -8.85 -14.09
N LEU A 298 3.58 -8.72 -12.92
CA LEU A 298 3.36 -7.57 -12.05
C LEU A 298 4.00 -6.28 -12.61
N ASN A 299 5.05 -6.42 -13.42
CA ASN A 299 5.77 -5.33 -14.08
C ASN A 299 5.29 -5.05 -15.52
N GLU A 300 4.02 -5.34 -15.85
CA GLU A 300 3.43 -4.99 -17.15
C GLU A 300 3.38 -3.47 -17.41
N PHE A 301 3.44 -2.67 -16.34
CA PHE A 301 3.54 -1.21 -16.36
C PHE A 301 4.50 -0.73 -15.26
N ASP A 302 4.90 0.55 -15.33
CA ASP A 302 5.76 1.19 -14.32
C ASP A 302 5.12 1.27 -12.93
N THR A 303 3.81 1.05 -12.82
CA THR A 303 3.06 0.90 -11.57
C THR A 303 2.18 -0.33 -11.66
N PHE A 304 1.86 -0.96 -10.54
CA PHE A 304 0.91 -2.07 -10.59
C PHE A 304 -0.53 -1.55 -10.71
N ILE A 305 -1.19 -1.91 -11.81
CA ILE A 305 -2.60 -1.59 -12.04
C ILE A 305 -3.45 -2.58 -11.28
N ARG A 306 -4.20 -2.11 -10.29
CA ARG A 306 -4.88 -2.97 -9.32
C ARG A 306 -5.81 -4.02 -9.94
N PHE A 307 -6.71 -3.62 -10.83
CA PHE A 307 -7.73 -4.50 -11.41
C PHE A 307 -7.30 -5.05 -12.77
N GLY A 308 -7.61 -6.33 -13.02
CA GLY A 308 -7.35 -6.98 -14.31
C GLY A 308 -8.07 -6.30 -15.48
N ILE A 309 -9.34 -5.94 -15.30
CA ILE A 309 -10.15 -5.21 -16.30
C ILE A 309 -9.48 -3.87 -16.67
N ALA A 310 -9.00 -3.11 -15.67
CA ALA A 310 -8.31 -1.85 -15.91
C ALA A 310 -7.00 -2.04 -16.69
N SER A 311 -6.24 -3.12 -16.40
CA SER A 311 -5.03 -3.48 -17.16
C SER A 311 -5.36 -3.79 -18.63
N ASN A 312 -6.44 -4.53 -18.89
CA ASN A 312 -6.88 -4.86 -20.25
C ASN A 312 -7.27 -3.61 -21.05
N ILE A 313 -8.06 -2.70 -20.45
CA ILE A 313 -8.40 -1.40 -21.05
C ILE A 313 -7.13 -0.63 -21.45
N ILE A 314 -6.15 -0.50 -20.54
CA ILE A 314 -4.90 0.22 -20.82
C ILE A 314 -4.11 -0.46 -21.95
N LYS A 315 -4.08 -1.80 -22.01
CA LYS A 315 -3.43 -2.53 -23.10
C LYS A 315 -4.09 -2.23 -24.45
N LYS A 316 -5.43 -2.26 -24.53
CA LYS A 316 -6.18 -1.93 -25.75
C LYS A 316 -5.91 -0.50 -26.23
N ILE A 317 -5.75 0.45 -25.31
CA ILE A 317 -5.38 1.83 -25.66
C ILE A 317 -3.95 1.87 -26.22
N ARG A 318 -2.99 1.21 -25.55
CA ARG A 318 -1.58 1.21 -25.96
C ARG A 318 -1.34 0.56 -27.32
N THR A 319 -2.17 -0.39 -27.76
CA THR A 319 -2.02 -0.98 -29.10
C THR A 319 -2.24 0.02 -30.24
N LYS A 320 -2.91 1.15 -29.98
CA LYS A 320 -3.09 2.23 -30.96
C LYS A 320 -1.86 3.11 -31.13
N ASN A 321 -0.81 2.95 -30.30
CA ASN A 321 0.46 3.68 -30.35
C ASN A 321 0.30 5.21 -30.36
N GLU A 322 -0.69 5.72 -29.65
CA GLU A 322 -0.93 7.15 -29.52
C GLU A 322 0.00 7.76 -28.46
N LEU A 323 0.44 9.01 -28.68
CA LEU A 323 1.10 9.78 -27.63
C LEU A 323 0.14 9.95 -26.44
N THR A 324 0.69 10.07 -25.24
CA THR A 324 -0.09 10.27 -24.02
C THR A 324 0.02 11.70 -23.51
N LEU A 325 -0.98 12.16 -22.74
CA LEU A 325 -1.05 13.55 -22.28
C LEU A 325 0.11 13.94 -21.36
N ASP A 326 0.76 13.01 -20.66
CA ASP A 326 1.94 13.31 -19.83
C ASP A 326 3.12 13.89 -20.65
N SER A 327 3.13 13.70 -21.97
CA SER A 327 4.11 14.31 -22.88
C SER A 327 3.94 15.83 -23.04
N VAL A 328 2.73 16.36 -22.81
CA VAL A 328 2.41 17.79 -22.95
C VAL A 328 2.08 18.46 -21.62
N VAL A 329 1.62 17.70 -20.63
CA VAL A 329 1.30 18.22 -19.30
C VAL A 329 2.56 18.82 -18.67
N SER A 330 2.44 20.09 -18.30
CA SER A 330 3.52 20.83 -17.65
C SER A 330 3.98 20.16 -16.34
N SER A 331 5.26 20.37 -16.02
CA SER A 331 5.76 20.09 -14.68
C SER A 331 5.15 21.07 -13.66
N ARG A 332 5.28 20.75 -12.37
CA ARG A 332 4.86 21.65 -11.29
C ARG A 332 5.50 23.03 -11.46
N ALA A 333 4.76 24.09 -11.10
CA ALA A 333 5.18 25.47 -11.25
C ALA A 333 5.49 25.83 -12.72
N ALA A 334 4.52 25.62 -13.63
CA ALA A 334 4.67 25.86 -15.07
C ALA A 334 5.24 27.25 -15.41
N PHE A 335 4.93 28.28 -14.63
CA PHE A 335 5.41 29.66 -14.84
C PHE A 335 6.54 30.07 -13.86
N GLY A 336 7.08 29.13 -13.08
CA GLY A 336 8.06 29.40 -12.04
C GLY A 336 7.48 30.05 -10.77
N LEU A 337 6.15 30.01 -10.61
CA LEU A 337 5.44 30.67 -9.51
C LEU A 337 5.02 29.66 -8.44
N THR A 338 5.52 29.83 -7.21
CA THR A 338 5.19 28.99 -6.06
C THR A 338 3.83 29.34 -5.46
N THR A 339 3.33 28.49 -4.56
CA THR A 339 2.09 28.71 -3.79
C THR A 339 2.12 29.94 -2.88
N THR A 340 3.32 30.46 -2.58
CA THR A 340 3.51 31.66 -1.74
C THR A 340 3.34 32.96 -2.51
N VAL A 341 3.39 32.92 -3.85
CA VAL A 341 3.17 34.10 -4.70
C VAL A 341 1.74 34.59 -4.50
N LYS A 342 1.61 35.89 -4.18
CA LYS A 342 0.32 36.55 -3.98
C LYS A 342 -0.05 37.34 -5.23
N ALA A 343 -1.33 37.32 -5.56
CA ALA A 343 -1.86 38.22 -6.58
C ALA A 343 -1.76 39.68 -6.11
N LYS A 344 -1.45 40.56 -7.05
CA LYS A 344 -1.39 42.02 -6.87
C LYS A 344 -2.63 42.66 -7.51
N GLU A 345 -2.86 43.94 -7.20
CA GLU A 345 -3.91 44.73 -7.85
C GLU A 345 -3.50 45.19 -9.26
N THR A 346 -2.19 45.35 -9.49
CA THR A 346 -1.62 45.84 -10.75
C THR A 346 -0.68 44.80 -11.39
N GLY A 347 -0.59 44.83 -12.72
CA GLY A 347 0.23 43.91 -13.52
C GLY A 347 -0.32 43.74 -14.93
N ASP A 348 0.56 43.34 -15.85
CA ASP A 348 0.23 43.12 -17.26
C ASP A 348 -0.35 41.73 -17.55
N LEU A 349 -0.23 40.79 -16.62
CA LEU A 349 -0.79 39.44 -16.73
C LEU A 349 -1.84 39.15 -15.65
N ASN A 350 -2.81 38.31 -15.98
CA ASN A 350 -3.73 37.71 -15.00
C ASN A 350 -3.02 36.57 -14.26
N LEU A 351 -3.19 36.50 -12.94
CA LEU A 351 -2.64 35.44 -12.09
C LEU A 351 -3.76 34.62 -11.44
N ILE A 352 -3.67 33.30 -11.54
CA ILE A 352 -4.55 32.36 -10.84
C ILE A 352 -3.80 31.65 -9.70
N THR A 353 -4.33 31.75 -8.49
CA THR A 353 -3.76 31.17 -7.27
C THR A 353 -4.75 30.24 -6.57
N SER A 354 -4.30 29.55 -5.52
CA SER A 354 -5.20 28.78 -4.65
C SER A 354 -6.19 29.67 -3.86
N LYS A 355 -5.92 30.98 -3.75
CA LYS A 355 -6.71 31.95 -2.99
C LYS A 355 -7.65 32.81 -3.84
N GLY A 356 -7.58 32.67 -5.17
CA GLY A 356 -8.33 33.47 -6.12
C GLY A 356 -7.46 34.02 -7.25
N GLU A 357 -8.03 34.98 -7.97
CA GLU A 357 -7.44 35.61 -9.16
C GLU A 357 -6.99 37.05 -8.87
N GLY A 358 -6.05 37.56 -9.67
CA GLY A 358 -5.64 38.96 -9.65
C GLY A 358 -4.56 39.22 -10.70
N LYS A 359 -3.57 40.08 -10.41
CA LYS A 359 -2.55 40.49 -11.38
C LYS A 359 -1.12 40.11 -10.97
N ILE A 360 -0.22 40.05 -11.94
CA ILE A 360 1.22 39.89 -11.77
C ILE A 360 1.98 40.58 -12.92
N SER A 361 3.23 40.99 -12.69
CA SER A 361 4.09 41.48 -13.77
C SER A 361 4.69 40.32 -14.58
N SER A 362 4.74 40.44 -15.91
CA SER A 362 5.44 39.46 -16.78
C SER A 362 6.93 39.28 -16.44
N GLY A 363 7.57 40.27 -15.83
CA GLY A 363 8.94 40.17 -15.35
C GLY A 363 9.13 39.14 -14.23
N GLU A 364 8.07 38.79 -13.50
CA GLU A 364 8.10 37.81 -12.41
C GLU A 364 7.86 36.37 -12.90
N VAL A 365 7.46 36.19 -14.16
CA VAL A 365 7.33 34.87 -14.77
C VAL A 365 8.71 34.38 -15.18
N LEU A 366 9.13 33.24 -14.64
CA LEU A 366 10.49 32.71 -14.85
C LEU A 366 10.53 31.69 -15.99
N ASN A 367 9.45 30.94 -16.18
CA ASN A 367 9.41 29.78 -17.07
C ASN A 367 8.24 29.87 -18.07
N ASN A 368 8.37 29.14 -19.18
CA ASN A 368 7.32 28.88 -20.16
C ASN A 368 6.57 30.14 -20.65
N LYS A 369 7.31 31.22 -20.92
CA LYS A 369 6.74 32.51 -21.36
C LYS A 369 6.00 32.38 -22.70
N GLU A 370 6.41 31.45 -23.54
CA GLU A 370 5.77 31.12 -24.81
C GLU A 370 4.34 30.58 -24.68
N LEU A 371 3.94 30.11 -23.49
CA LEU A 371 2.56 29.67 -23.22
C LEU A 371 1.63 30.83 -22.89
N ILE A 372 2.16 31.98 -22.47
CA ILE A 372 1.37 33.15 -22.03
C ILE A 372 0.32 33.58 -23.07
N PRO A 373 0.63 33.76 -24.37
CA PRO A 373 -0.34 34.24 -25.34
C PRO A 373 -1.41 33.21 -25.74
N LYS A 374 -1.34 31.97 -25.23
CA LYS A 374 -2.24 30.87 -25.61
C LYS A 374 -3.38 30.66 -24.63
N TRP A 375 -4.47 30.06 -25.09
CA TRP A 375 -5.45 29.40 -24.23
C TRP A 375 -4.81 28.22 -23.51
N LYS A 376 -5.17 28.02 -22.24
CA LYS A 376 -4.58 26.97 -21.39
C LYS A 376 -5.71 26.16 -20.76
N VAL A 377 -5.58 24.83 -20.81
CA VAL A 377 -6.45 23.95 -20.03
C VAL A 377 -5.76 23.63 -18.71
N LEU A 378 -6.40 23.99 -17.60
CA LEU A 378 -5.80 23.91 -16.25
C LEU A 378 -6.56 22.92 -15.38
N THR A 379 -5.83 22.16 -14.57
CA THR A 379 -6.41 21.38 -13.47
C THR A 379 -5.70 21.62 -12.14
N SER A 380 -6.40 21.40 -11.03
CA SER A 380 -5.82 21.40 -9.69
C SER A 380 -4.73 20.32 -9.57
N ASN A 381 -3.61 20.66 -8.92
CA ASN A 381 -2.55 19.71 -8.57
C ASN A 381 -2.93 18.77 -7.40
N ILE A 382 -4.13 18.94 -6.84
CA ILE A 382 -4.73 18.07 -5.82
C ILE A 382 -5.98 17.41 -6.40
N SER A 383 -6.07 16.09 -6.23
CA SER A 383 -7.23 15.30 -6.59
C SER A 383 -8.42 15.63 -5.70
N TYR A 384 -9.64 15.43 -6.23
CA TYR A 384 -10.85 15.57 -5.40
C TYR A 384 -10.89 14.52 -4.29
N ASP A 385 -10.49 13.30 -4.65
CA ASP A 385 -10.54 12.14 -3.76
C ASP A 385 -9.40 12.22 -2.72
N HIS A 386 -9.65 11.81 -1.48
CA HIS A 386 -8.63 11.74 -0.42
C HIS A 386 -7.58 10.67 -0.72
N ALA A 387 -6.59 10.98 -1.59
CA ALA A 387 -5.57 10.05 -2.06
C ALA A 387 -6.12 8.83 -2.82
N GLY A 388 -7.14 9.05 -3.65
CA GLY A 388 -7.77 8.01 -4.46
C GLY A 388 -8.74 7.11 -3.70
N GLN A 389 -9.15 7.48 -2.48
CA GLN A 389 -10.26 6.83 -1.80
C GLN A 389 -11.59 7.16 -2.51
N PRO A 390 -12.38 6.15 -2.89
CA PRO A 390 -13.70 6.36 -3.45
C PRO A 390 -14.69 6.90 -2.41
N ASN A 391 -15.83 7.41 -2.87
CA ASN A 391 -16.98 7.72 -2.03
C ASN A 391 -17.61 6.43 -1.45
N LYS A 392 -18.69 6.55 -0.66
CA LYS A 392 -19.43 5.39 -0.11
C LYS A 392 -19.95 4.44 -1.20
N ASN A 393 -20.20 4.97 -2.39
CA ASN A 393 -20.64 4.24 -3.56
C ASN A 393 -19.48 3.72 -4.41
N GLY A 394 -18.22 3.76 -3.95
CA GLY A 394 -17.08 3.18 -4.65
C GLY A 394 -16.64 3.97 -5.89
N GLU A 395 -17.22 5.15 -6.05
CA GLU A 395 -16.98 6.00 -7.21
C GLU A 395 -15.95 7.08 -6.89
N ARG A 396 -15.25 7.53 -7.91
CA ARG A 396 -14.23 8.57 -7.83
C ARG A 396 -14.56 9.75 -8.72
N LYS A 397 -14.24 10.97 -8.27
CA LYS A 397 -14.32 12.17 -9.10
C LYS A 397 -12.98 12.48 -9.77
N VAL A 398 -11.87 12.10 -9.13
CA VAL A 398 -10.48 12.23 -9.62
C VAL A 398 -10.00 13.68 -9.70
N LEU A 399 -10.50 14.47 -10.65
CA LEU A 399 -10.10 15.87 -10.84
C LEU A 399 -10.97 16.82 -10.02
N ALA A 400 -10.34 17.64 -9.16
CA ALA A 400 -11.06 18.56 -8.27
C ALA A 400 -11.59 19.80 -8.99
N LYS A 401 -10.74 20.42 -9.81
CA LYS A 401 -11.05 21.62 -10.59
C LYS A 401 -10.46 21.46 -11.99
N LEU A 402 -11.23 21.85 -12.98
CA LEU A 402 -10.85 21.86 -14.39
C LEU A 402 -11.47 23.10 -15.02
N PHE A 403 -10.69 23.91 -15.72
CA PHE A 403 -11.14 25.17 -16.29
C PHE A 403 -10.16 25.69 -17.34
N LEU A 404 -10.62 26.64 -18.16
CA LEU A 404 -9.82 27.34 -19.15
C LEU A 404 -9.24 28.63 -18.58
N ALA A 405 -8.02 28.95 -18.97
CA ALA A 405 -7.44 30.27 -18.79
C ALA A 405 -7.17 30.92 -20.16
N PRO A 406 -7.66 32.16 -20.38
CA PRO A 406 -7.45 32.87 -21.64
C PRO A 406 -5.98 33.29 -21.81
N PRO A 407 -5.59 33.75 -23.02
CA PRO A 407 -4.33 34.44 -23.26
C PRO A 407 -4.01 35.49 -22.19
N ASN A 408 -2.72 35.71 -21.95
CA ASN A 408 -2.20 36.63 -20.92
C ASN A 408 -2.54 36.24 -19.47
N THR A 409 -2.83 34.95 -19.24
CA THR A 409 -3.09 34.39 -17.91
C THR A 409 -2.02 33.36 -17.54
N VAL A 410 -1.53 33.44 -16.31
CA VAL A 410 -0.56 32.52 -15.69
C VAL A 410 -1.08 31.97 -14.37
N CYS A 411 -0.49 30.90 -13.87
CA CYS A 411 -0.92 30.26 -12.63
C CYS A 411 0.26 29.89 -11.72
N THR A 412 -0.03 29.83 -10.42
CA THR A 412 0.89 29.25 -9.43
C THR A 412 0.94 27.73 -9.54
N GLU A 413 1.91 27.11 -8.87
CA GLU A 413 2.10 25.66 -8.80
C GLU A 413 0.91 24.84 -8.25
N THR A 414 -0.12 25.49 -7.71
CA THR A 414 -1.41 24.87 -7.35
C THR A 414 -2.11 24.26 -8.56
N TYR A 415 -1.82 24.74 -9.76
CA TYR A 415 -2.43 24.25 -10.99
C TYR A 415 -1.38 23.66 -11.94
N LEU A 416 -1.82 22.67 -12.72
CA LEU A 416 -1.07 22.11 -13.85
C LEU A 416 -1.69 22.63 -15.15
N VAL A 417 -0.84 23.08 -16.07
CA VAL A 417 -1.20 23.28 -17.47
C VAL A 417 -1.18 21.92 -18.16
N ILE A 418 -2.32 21.47 -18.66
CA ILE A 418 -2.45 20.18 -19.36
C ILE A 418 -1.96 20.29 -20.80
N ASP A 419 -2.44 21.29 -21.52
CA ASP A 419 -1.99 21.64 -22.87
C ASP A 419 -2.39 23.10 -23.18
N THR A 420 -1.90 23.64 -24.31
CA THR A 420 -2.14 25.03 -24.73
C THR A 420 -2.49 25.14 -26.21
N PHE A 421 -3.34 26.11 -26.55
CA PHE A 421 -3.88 26.27 -27.90
C PHE A 421 -3.98 27.74 -28.30
N ASP A 422 -3.83 28.01 -29.59
CA ASP A 422 -4.11 29.34 -30.15
C ASP A 422 -5.63 29.54 -30.34
N ASN A 423 -6.38 28.45 -30.56
CA ASN A 423 -7.84 28.44 -30.69
C ASN A 423 -8.53 28.04 -29.38
N GLN A 424 -9.50 28.84 -28.92
CA GLN A 424 -10.34 28.57 -27.75
C GLN A 424 -11.11 27.24 -27.88
N GLU A 425 -11.66 26.94 -29.05
CA GLU A 425 -12.47 25.74 -29.30
C GLU A 425 -11.68 24.45 -29.03
N MET A 426 -10.40 24.41 -29.39
CA MET A 426 -9.52 23.27 -29.10
C MET A 426 -9.31 23.09 -27.60
N ALA A 427 -9.18 24.19 -26.86
CA ALA A 427 -9.05 24.17 -25.41
C ALA A 427 -10.34 23.65 -24.75
N GLU A 428 -11.50 24.10 -25.21
CA GLU A 428 -12.83 23.62 -24.78
C GLU A 428 -13.02 22.13 -25.06
N ASN A 429 -12.57 21.65 -26.23
CA ASN A 429 -12.65 20.23 -26.58
C ASN A 429 -11.77 19.35 -25.68
N LEU A 430 -10.55 19.80 -25.33
CA LEU A 430 -9.71 19.09 -24.36
C LEU A 430 -10.31 19.15 -22.94
N GLU A 431 -10.87 20.29 -22.52
CA GLU A 431 -11.56 20.39 -21.23
C GLU A 431 -12.73 19.40 -21.17
N ALA A 432 -13.56 19.35 -22.21
CA ALA A 432 -14.67 18.40 -22.29
C ALA A 432 -14.17 16.94 -22.24
N PHE A 433 -13.10 16.62 -22.95
CA PHE A 433 -12.47 15.30 -22.93
C PHE A 433 -11.99 14.90 -21.53
N LEU A 434 -11.43 15.83 -20.75
CA LEU A 434 -10.98 15.57 -19.37
C LEU A 434 -12.13 15.37 -18.37
N LYS A 435 -13.35 15.81 -18.68
CA LYS A 435 -14.55 15.56 -17.86
C LYS A 435 -15.15 14.16 -18.07
N LEU A 436 -14.85 13.51 -19.19
CA LEU A 436 -15.34 12.17 -19.54
C LEU A 436 -14.96 11.12 -18.48
N LYS A 437 -15.80 10.10 -18.31
CA LYS A 437 -15.54 9.02 -17.36
C LYS A 437 -14.34 8.19 -17.80
N PHE A 438 -14.24 7.87 -19.09
CA PHE A 438 -13.10 7.18 -19.70
C PHE A 438 -11.77 7.85 -19.33
N THR A 439 -11.66 9.15 -19.54
CA THR A 439 -10.42 9.89 -19.29
C THR A 439 -10.05 9.90 -17.81
N ARG A 440 -11.04 10.19 -16.94
CA ARG A 440 -10.80 10.21 -15.50
C ARG A 440 -10.52 8.83 -14.94
N PHE A 441 -11.08 7.77 -15.51
CA PHE A 441 -10.77 6.38 -15.17
C PHE A 441 -9.28 6.07 -15.36
N LEU A 442 -8.69 6.48 -16.49
CA LEU A 442 -7.28 6.27 -16.79
C LEU A 442 -6.36 7.04 -15.84
N ILE A 443 -6.71 8.29 -15.52
CA ILE A 443 -5.99 9.10 -14.51
C ILE A 443 -6.10 8.44 -13.12
N ALA A 444 -7.27 7.88 -12.79
CA ALA A 444 -7.50 7.20 -11.52
C ALA A 444 -6.56 6.01 -11.29
N GLN A 445 -6.20 5.27 -12.35
CA GLN A 445 -5.28 4.11 -12.25
C GLN A 445 -3.88 4.50 -11.80
N MET A 446 -3.46 5.74 -12.11
CA MET A 446 -2.18 6.27 -11.65
C MET A 446 -2.30 7.03 -10.32
N THR A 447 -3.50 7.38 -9.86
CA THR A 447 -3.68 8.33 -8.74
C THR A 447 -3.83 7.60 -7.40
N VAL A 448 -2.69 7.39 -6.72
CA VAL A 448 -2.58 6.79 -5.38
C VAL A 448 -2.33 7.78 -4.25
N SER A 449 -1.96 9.01 -4.60
CA SER A 449 -1.70 10.11 -3.68
C SER A 449 -2.63 11.27 -4.01
N GLN A 450 -2.86 12.18 -3.06
CA GLN A 450 -3.66 13.39 -3.32
C GLN A 450 -3.06 14.26 -4.43
N HIS A 451 -1.73 14.23 -4.60
CA HIS A 451 -1.08 15.03 -5.63
C HIS A 451 -1.26 14.43 -7.03
N ILE A 452 -1.77 15.25 -7.93
CA ILE A 452 -1.78 15.05 -9.37
C ILE A 452 -0.52 15.70 -9.95
N THR A 453 0.23 14.93 -10.72
CA THR A 453 1.47 15.33 -11.41
C THR A 453 1.37 14.90 -12.87
N LYS A 454 2.23 15.42 -13.76
CA LYS A 454 2.21 15.05 -15.19
C LYS A 454 2.19 13.53 -15.45
N GLY A 455 2.94 12.74 -14.67
CA GLY A 455 2.98 11.28 -14.81
C GLY A 455 1.64 10.57 -14.51
N ARG A 456 0.65 11.24 -13.92
CA ARG A 456 -0.70 10.68 -13.72
C ARG A 456 -1.50 10.61 -15.03
N PHE A 457 -1.03 11.25 -16.09
CA PHE A 457 -1.64 11.27 -17.41
C PHE A 457 -1.00 10.27 -18.40
N ALA A 458 -0.09 9.40 -17.93
CA ALA A 458 0.69 8.47 -18.76
C ALA A 458 -0.13 7.34 -19.42
N PHE A 459 -1.41 7.21 -19.10
CA PHE A 459 -2.33 6.31 -19.81
C PHE A 459 -3.39 7.05 -20.62
N VAL A 460 -3.44 8.38 -20.54
CA VAL A 460 -4.47 9.16 -21.22
C VAL A 460 -3.99 9.47 -22.62
N PRO A 461 -4.67 9.00 -23.68
CA PRO A 461 -4.25 9.26 -25.05
C PRO A 461 -4.40 10.75 -25.40
N LYS A 462 -3.42 11.30 -26.11
CA LYS A 462 -3.44 12.63 -26.69
C LYS A 462 -4.10 12.54 -28.07
N LEU A 463 -5.35 12.97 -28.14
CA LEU A 463 -6.17 12.91 -29.36
C LEU A 463 -6.13 14.24 -30.12
N ASN A 464 -6.88 14.30 -31.22
CA ASN A 464 -7.03 15.51 -32.01
C ASN A 464 -8.17 16.37 -31.45
N TRP A 465 -7.84 17.56 -30.95
CA TRP A 465 -8.78 18.48 -30.31
C TRP A 465 -9.61 19.33 -31.28
N ASN A 466 -9.53 19.08 -32.60
CA ASN A 466 -10.40 19.71 -33.61
C ASN A 466 -11.85 19.20 -33.57
N LYS A 467 -12.15 18.25 -32.68
CA LYS A 467 -13.51 17.80 -32.42
C LYS A 467 -13.70 17.49 -30.95
N LYS A 468 -14.96 17.49 -30.53
CA LYS A 468 -15.39 17.00 -29.24
C LYS A 468 -15.50 15.46 -29.26
N TYR A 469 -15.19 14.83 -28.14
CA TYR A 469 -15.33 13.38 -27.94
C TYR A 469 -16.39 13.08 -26.87
N SER A 470 -16.97 11.90 -26.97
CA SER A 470 -17.86 11.30 -25.97
C SER A 470 -17.30 9.97 -25.43
N ASP A 471 -17.77 9.54 -24.26
CA ASP A 471 -17.40 8.24 -23.68
C ASP A 471 -17.70 7.09 -24.66
N ASN A 472 -18.87 7.06 -25.29
CA ASN A 472 -19.26 6.02 -26.26
C ASN A 472 -18.34 5.95 -27.48
N GLU A 473 -17.91 7.09 -28.03
CA GLU A 473 -16.96 7.10 -29.15
C GLU A 473 -15.60 6.53 -28.73
N LEU A 474 -15.14 6.82 -27.51
CA LEU A 474 -13.88 6.32 -26.99
C LEU A 474 -13.96 4.83 -26.67
N TYR A 475 -15.07 4.37 -26.10
CA TYR A 475 -15.33 2.94 -25.88
C TYR A 475 -15.27 2.16 -27.20
N SER A 476 -15.93 2.65 -28.25
CA SER A 476 -15.86 2.05 -29.58
C SER A 476 -14.47 2.13 -30.19
N LYS A 477 -13.78 3.27 -30.09
CA LYS A 477 -12.42 3.48 -30.64
C LYS A 477 -11.40 2.49 -30.08
N TYR A 478 -11.50 2.18 -28.79
CA TYR A 478 -10.59 1.25 -28.10
C TYR A 478 -11.16 -0.16 -27.96
N GLU A 479 -12.26 -0.47 -28.64
CA GLU A 479 -12.85 -1.81 -28.67
C GLU A 479 -13.13 -2.35 -27.27
N LEU A 480 -13.68 -1.49 -26.40
CA LEU A 480 -14.06 -1.89 -25.04
C LEU A 480 -15.31 -2.76 -25.08
N ASP A 481 -15.29 -3.83 -24.28
CA ASP A 481 -16.45 -4.70 -24.13
C ASP A 481 -17.42 -4.18 -23.05
N SER A 482 -18.58 -4.84 -22.92
CA SER A 482 -19.62 -4.40 -21.99
C SER A 482 -19.18 -4.50 -20.52
N GLU A 483 -18.29 -5.42 -20.17
CA GLU A 483 -17.78 -5.59 -18.81
C GLU A 483 -16.83 -4.44 -18.46
N GLU A 484 -15.91 -4.12 -19.38
CA GLU A 484 -14.98 -2.99 -19.27
C GLU A 484 -15.72 -1.65 -19.18
N ILE A 485 -16.71 -1.42 -20.05
CA ILE A 485 -17.54 -0.21 -20.03
C ILE A 485 -18.28 -0.09 -18.70
N ASN A 486 -18.95 -1.16 -18.26
CA ASN A 486 -19.68 -1.17 -16.99
C ASN A 486 -18.74 -0.91 -15.80
N PHE A 487 -17.51 -1.42 -15.84
CA PHE A 487 -16.51 -1.18 -14.81
C PHE A 487 -16.11 0.30 -14.74
N ILE A 488 -15.89 0.98 -15.88
CA ILE A 488 -15.66 2.43 -15.92
C ILE A 488 -16.87 3.19 -15.34
N GLU A 489 -18.07 2.83 -15.79
CA GLU A 489 -19.30 3.51 -15.40
C GLU A 489 -19.61 3.40 -13.90
N LYS A 490 -19.31 2.24 -13.29
CA LYS A 490 -19.47 1.97 -11.85
C LYS A 490 -18.38 2.60 -10.98
N THR A 491 -17.21 2.93 -11.52
CA THR A 491 -16.06 3.41 -10.74
C THR A 491 -15.85 4.91 -10.80
N ILE A 492 -16.37 5.60 -11.84
CA ILE A 492 -16.20 7.05 -12.00
C ILE A 492 -17.54 7.78 -11.98
N MET A 493 -17.66 8.77 -11.10
CA MET A 493 -18.83 9.64 -11.02
C MET A 493 -18.95 10.50 -12.26
N LYS A 494 -20.17 10.82 -12.70
CA LYS A 494 -20.37 11.86 -13.72
C LYS A 494 -19.88 13.21 -13.20
N MET A 495 -19.19 13.96 -14.06
CA MET A 495 -18.77 15.33 -13.79
C MET A 495 -19.65 16.25 -14.64
N GLU A 496 -20.23 17.25 -14.00
CA GLU A 496 -20.99 18.31 -14.69
C GLU A 496 -20.06 19.30 -15.39
#